data_AF-A0A8J9SB92-F1
#
_entry.id   AF-A0A8J9SB92-F1
#
_cell.length_a   1.000
_cell.length_b   1.000
_cell.length_c   1.000
_cell.angle_alpha   90.00
_cell.angle_beta   90.00
_cell.angle_gamma   90.00
#
_symmetry.space_group_name_H-M   'P 1'
#
loop_
_entity.id
_entity.type
_entity.pdbx_description
1 polymer ?
#
loop_
_entity_poly.entity_id
_entity_poly.type
_entity_poly.pdbx_seq_one_letter_code
_entity_poly.pdbx_strand_id
1 'polypeptide(L)'
;MSNKRSRQKAHRRREKEKKEATERQFEELSQKVSQLEEEKEQLQGALRLASDTADAEESPESKEVVATFCFGEAAVQLQLTRGAVVALTARVMADIWKRLVHKMAWCLERMGGAPFPREIHFERQIEALVREMIEFYWALVDYNPTTLSWLPSINVEDPSAPGPSTGDPRDWPAILESMLLSEEQAKLLLEFRREWLRETGLLMAERQSLLARLESIDDIEEGVEFASSHLEESGRVMELVRGNAHAMHICRTFYISYANTTMWSPIQSARYSIGCLPMGPDTTSLLACLADQHGEPPTEELIMRAARLGAVTLGPHPGVSSDGPTASAADPDICGGTATDAVSCLGDAATSAARANAGAVASSGAGALSDIGANSCNGANSGASASSGAPSNTDLPSCIAGDWRQAFTTPLRVLHAWDSGQSKGLHPG
;
A
#
# COMPACT_ATOMS: atom_id res chain seq x y z
N MET A 1 48.93 50.90 37.48
CA MET A 1 47.99 51.16 36.36
C MET A 1 48.33 50.43 35.05
N SER A 2 49.55 49.93 34.83
CA SER A 2 49.97 49.26 33.56
C SER A 2 49.16 47.99 33.20
N ASN A 3 48.74 47.20 34.20
CA ASN A 3 48.07 45.91 33.97
C ASN A 3 46.65 46.02 33.36
N LYS A 4 45.91 47.12 33.63
CA LYS A 4 44.57 47.35 33.07
C LYS A 4 44.62 47.64 31.55
N ARG A 5 45.64 48.37 31.08
CA ARG A 5 45.82 48.69 29.65
C ARG A 5 46.17 47.45 28.83
N SER A 6 47.01 46.56 29.37
CA SER A 6 47.37 45.29 28.70
C SER A 6 46.14 44.39 28.50
N ARG A 7 45.32 44.20 29.55
CA ARG A 7 44.08 43.41 29.47
C ARG A 7 43.07 43.97 28.48
N GLN A 8 42.89 45.30 28.45
CA GLN A 8 42.00 45.95 27.48
C GLN A 8 42.48 45.78 26.04
N LYS A 9 43.79 45.83 25.78
CA LYS A 9 44.37 45.60 24.45
C LYS A 9 44.21 44.14 24.01
N ALA A 10 44.41 43.18 24.92
CA ALA A 10 44.19 41.76 24.65
C ALA A 10 42.71 41.45 24.34
N HIS A 11 41.77 42.06 25.07
CA HIS A 11 40.33 41.91 24.80
C HIS A 11 39.95 42.43 23.41
N ARG A 12 40.40 43.63 23.04
CA ARG A 12 40.14 44.20 21.70
C ARG A 12 40.72 43.34 20.58
N ARG A 13 41.87 42.71 20.82
CA ARG A 13 42.48 41.79 19.86
C ARG A 13 41.65 40.51 19.69
N ARG A 14 41.16 39.91 20.79
CA ARG A 14 40.27 38.74 20.74
C ARG A 14 38.94 39.02 20.07
N GLU A 15 38.34 40.18 20.33
CA GLU A 15 37.11 40.63 19.66
C GLU A 15 37.34 40.78 18.14
N LYS A 16 38.49 41.35 17.75
CA LYS A 16 38.86 41.48 16.34
C LYS A 16 39.09 40.10 15.69
N GLU A 17 39.85 39.21 16.34
CA GLU A 17 40.09 37.85 15.84
C GLU A 17 38.79 37.03 15.75
N LYS A 18 37.86 37.19 16.69
CA LYS A 18 36.54 36.55 16.64
C LYS A 18 35.70 37.06 15.47
N LYS A 19 35.71 38.38 15.24
CA LYS A 19 35.01 38.99 14.10
C LYS A 19 35.58 38.53 12.77
N GLU A 20 36.90 38.50 12.64
CA GLU A 20 37.58 37.99 11.44
C GLU A 20 37.31 36.49 11.22
N ALA A 21 37.23 35.69 12.29
CA ALA A 21 36.86 34.27 12.19
C ALA A 21 35.42 34.08 11.70
N THR A 22 34.46 34.88 12.21
CA THR A 22 33.07 34.81 11.74
C THR A 22 32.91 35.31 10.31
N GLU A 23 33.67 36.32 9.89
CA GLU A 23 33.68 36.81 8.51
C GLU A 23 34.20 35.72 7.55
N ARG A 24 35.28 35.01 7.90
CA ARG A 24 35.78 33.87 7.10
C ARG A 24 34.78 32.72 7.02
N GLN A 25 34.11 32.37 8.12
CA GLN A 25 33.07 31.34 8.10
C GLN A 25 31.88 31.74 7.21
N PHE A 26 31.50 33.02 7.23
CA PHE A 26 30.44 33.53 6.38
C PHE A 26 30.83 33.47 4.89
N GLU A 27 32.08 33.85 4.55
CA GLU A 27 32.60 33.73 3.18
C GLU A 27 32.67 32.28 2.71
N GLU A 28 33.12 31.34 3.55
CA GLU A 28 33.17 29.91 3.20
C GLU A 28 31.77 29.32 2.97
N LEU A 29 30.80 29.67 3.82
CA LEU A 29 29.41 29.24 3.64
C LEU A 29 28.79 29.88 2.39
N SER A 30 29.08 31.15 2.11
CA SER A 30 28.62 31.82 0.90
C SER A 30 29.17 31.17 -0.36
N GLN A 31 30.44 30.73 -0.35
CA GLN A 31 31.03 29.98 -1.47
C GLN A 31 30.37 28.60 -1.63
N LYS A 32 30.11 27.88 -0.53
CA LYS A 32 29.42 26.57 -0.57
C LYS A 32 27.99 26.69 -1.11
N VAL A 33 27.25 27.73 -0.75
CA VAL A 33 25.90 27.98 -1.28
C VAL A 33 25.95 28.25 -2.79
N SER A 34 26.86 29.11 -3.23
CA SER A 34 27.03 29.39 -4.67
C SER A 34 27.39 28.12 -5.47
N GLN A 35 28.27 27.27 -4.94
CA GLN A 35 28.64 26.00 -5.58
C GLN A 35 27.45 25.04 -5.67
N LEU A 36 26.66 24.91 -4.61
CA LEU A 36 25.48 24.05 -4.60
C LEU A 36 24.36 24.56 -5.52
N GLU A 37 24.23 25.88 -5.68
CA GLU A 37 23.30 26.47 -6.64
C GLU A 37 23.69 26.15 -8.09
N GLU A 38 24.98 26.24 -8.42
CA GLU A 38 25.51 25.84 -9.73
C GLU A 38 25.32 24.34 -10.01
N GLU A 39 25.62 23.46 -9.03
CA GLU A 39 25.41 22.02 -9.16
C GLU A 39 23.92 21.68 -9.33
N LYS A 40 23.04 22.36 -8.61
CA LYS A 40 21.58 22.21 -8.75
C LYS A 40 21.12 22.62 -10.15
N GLU A 41 21.59 23.75 -10.69
CA GLU A 41 21.25 24.18 -12.05
C GLU A 41 21.77 23.19 -13.10
N GLN A 42 22.97 22.65 -12.93
CA GLN A 42 23.53 21.62 -13.82
C GLN A 42 22.70 20.34 -13.80
N LEU A 43 22.34 19.84 -12.61
CA LEU A 43 21.49 18.65 -12.47
C LEU A 43 20.09 18.89 -13.03
N GLN A 44 19.49 20.06 -12.81
CA GLN A 44 18.21 20.41 -13.41
C GLN A 44 18.28 20.50 -14.94
N GLY A 45 19.38 21.01 -15.49
CA GLY A 45 19.65 21.03 -16.93
C GLY A 45 19.78 19.62 -17.51
N ALA A 46 20.55 18.75 -16.85
CA ALA A 46 20.71 17.35 -17.24
C ALA A 46 19.38 16.57 -17.17
N LEU A 47 18.57 16.82 -16.13
CA LEU A 47 17.25 16.21 -15.98
C LEU A 47 16.29 16.63 -17.10
N ARG A 48 16.29 17.92 -17.48
CA ARG A 48 15.49 18.40 -18.62
C ARG A 48 15.92 17.75 -19.92
N LEU A 49 17.22 17.71 -20.20
CA LEU A 49 17.74 17.04 -21.40
C LEU A 49 17.39 15.55 -21.44
N ALA A 50 17.50 14.85 -20.31
CA ALA A 50 17.12 13.45 -20.20
C ALA A 50 15.61 13.25 -20.41
N SER A 51 14.77 14.13 -19.84
CA SER A 51 13.32 14.12 -20.03
C SER A 51 12.93 14.35 -21.50
N ASP A 52 13.51 15.37 -22.14
CA ASP A 52 13.24 15.70 -23.54
C ASP A 52 13.67 14.57 -24.49
N THR A 53 14.75 13.84 -24.17
CA THR A 53 15.16 12.65 -24.93
C THR A 53 14.29 11.43 -24.68
N ALA A 54 13.69 11.31 -23.50
CA ALA A 54 12.76 10.23 -23.18
C ALA A 54 11.42 10.41 -23.89
N ASP A 55 10.99 11.65 -24.13
CA ASP A 55 9.76 11.96 -24.87
C ASP A 55 9.87 11.70 -26.38
N ALA A 56 11.09 11.62 -26.93
CA ALA A 56 11.32 11.36 -28.36
C ALA A 56 11.21 9.87 -28.75
N GLU A 57 11.30 8.95 -27.78
CA GLU A 57 11.06 7.53 -27.95
C GLU A 57 9.88 7.10 -27.06
N GLU A 58 8.66 7.54 -27.38
CA GLU A 58 7.44 6.96 -26.81
C GLU A 58 7.42 5.46 -27.13
N SER A 59 7.91 4.65 -26.19
CA SER A 59 7.85 3.19 -26.24
C SER A 59 6.40 2.78 -26.55
N PRO A 60 6.17 1.83 -27.47
CA PRO A 60 4.82 1.37 -27.82
C PRO A 60 4.02 0.90 -26.61
N GLU A 61 4.68 0.48 -25.52
CA GLU A 61 4.04 0.10 -24.25
C GLU A 61 3.33 1.28 -23.54
N SER A 62 3.72 2.52 -23.82
CA SER A 62 3.08 3.71 -23.23
C SER A 62 1.66 3.95 -23.74
N LYS A 63 1.30 3.37 -24.90
CA LYS A 63 0.02 3.56 -25.61
C LYS A 63 -1.02 2.48 -25.28
N GLU A 64 -0.64 1.46 -24.51
CA GLU A 64 -1.57 0.44 -24.04
C GLU A 64 -2.67 1.10 -23.19
N VAL A 65 -3.94 0.88 -23.56
CA VAL A 65 -5.10 1.35 -22.79
C VAL A 65 -5.29 0.43 -21.60
N VAL A 66 -5.20 0.99 -20.39
CA VAL A 66 -5.25 0.23 -19.14
C VAL A 66 -6.55 0.43 -18.36
N ALA A 67 -7.29 1.51 -18.64
CA ALA A 67 -8.63 1.74 -18.09
C ALA A 67 -9.50 2.53 -19.09
N THR A 68 -10.79 2.19 -19.16
CA THR A 68 -11.77 2.89 -20.00
C THR A 68 -12.99 3.26 -19.17
N PHE A 69 -13.39 4.53 -19.24
CA PHE A 69 -14.53 5.07 -18.52
C PHE A 69 -15.61 5.49 -19.49
N CYS A 70 -16.81 4.96 -19.34
CA CYS A 70 -18.00 5.46 -20.03
C CYS A 70 -18.81 6.39 -19.11
N PHE A 71 -18.59 6.38 -17.80
CA PHE A 71 -19.35 7.16 -16.81
C PHE A 71 -20.88 6.94 -16.93
N GLY A 72 -21.28 5.74 -17.34
CA GLY A 72 -22.68 5.38 -17.61
C GLY A 72 -23.26 5.97 -18.92
N GLU A 73 -22.45 6.62 -19.76
CA GLU A 73 -22.85 7.26 -21.01
C GLU A 73 -22.10 6.65 -22.21
N ALA A 74 -22.82 6.08 -23.17
CA ALA A 74 -22.20 5.42 -24.33
C ALA A 74 -21.35 6.35 -25.22
N ALA A 75 -21.58 7.66 -25.15
CA ALA A 75 -20.94 8.64 -26.03
C ALA A 75 -19.65 9.24 -25.47
N VAL A 76 -19.40 9.15 -24.15
CA VAL A 76 -18.24 9.79 -23.52
C VAL A 76 -17.29 8.72 -23.03
N GLN A 77 -16.19 8.52 -23.75
CA GLN A 77 -15.14 7.60 -23.35
C GLN A 77 -13.89 8.36 -22.93
N LEU A 78 -13.51 8.26 -21.66
CA LEU A 78 -12.14 8.58 -21.22
C LEU A 78 -11.35 7.28 -21.28
N GLN A 79 -10.24 7.27 -22.01
CA GLN A 79 -9.30 6.14 -22.00
C GLN A 79 -8.02 6.62 -21.34
N LEU A 80 -7.55 5.86 -20.36
CA LEU A 80 -6.25 6.08 -19.75
C LEU A 80 -5.28 5.06 -20.33
N THR A 81 -4.21 5.56 -20.96
CA THR A 81 -3.08 4.72 -21.33
C THR A 81 -2.16 4.51 -20.14
N ARG A 82 -1.27 3.50 -20.22
CA ARG A 82 -0.24 3.28 -19.21
C ARG A 82 0.54 4.56 -18.91
N GLY A 83 1.00 5.29 -19.93
CA GLY A 83 1.72 6.55 -19.75
C GLY A 83 0.89 7.62 -19.05
N ALA A 84 -0.41 7.73 -19.40
CA ALA A 84 -1.33 8.67 -18.75
C ALA A 84 -1.57 8.35 -17.26
N VAL A 85 -1.62 7.07 -16.88
CA VAL A 85 -1.76 6.68 -15.47
C VAL A 85 -0.49 6.98 -14.68
N VAL A 86 0.69 6.71 -15.26
CA VAL A 86 1.99 7.06 -14.64
C VAL A 86 2.10 8.58 -14.42
N ALA A 87 1.66 9.39 -15.40
CA ALA A 87 1.69 10.84 -15.33
C ALA A 87 0.49 11.47 -14.59
N LEU A 88 -0.39 10.65 -14.00
CA LEU A 88 -1.62 11.12 -13.39
C LEU A 88 -1.33 11.97 -12.15
N THR A 89 -1.78 13.22 -12.18
CA THR A 89 -1.71 14.12 -11.01
C THR A 89 -2.86 13.86 -10.03
N ALA A 90 -2.68 14.24 -8.76
CA ALA A 90 -3.73 14.22 -7.74
C ALA A 90 -5.02 14.94 -8.18
N ARG A 91 -4.90 16.07 -8.91
CA ARG A 91 -6.06 16.84 -9.40
C ARG A 91 -6.87 16.05 -10.44
N VAL A 92 -6.21 15.51 -11.47
CA VAL A 92 -6.89 14.72 -12.51
C VAL A 92 -7.51 13.46 -11.90
N MET A 93 -6.81 12.81 -10.98
CA MET A 93 -7.34 11.66 -10.24
C MET A 93 -8.61 12.03 -9.45
N ALA A 94 -8.58 13.14 -8.71
CA ALA A 94 -9.73 13.65 -7.98
C ALA A 94 -10.92 13.97 -8.90
N ASP A 95 -10.68 14.56 -10.07
CA ASP A 95 -11.73 14.86 -11.06
C ASP A 95 -12.39 13.58 -11.61
N ILE A 96 -11.60 12.54 -11.92
CA ILE A 96 -12.12 11.23 -12.34
C ILE A 96 -12.95 10.60 -11.22
N TRP A 97 -12.41 10.60 -10.00
CA TRP A 97 -13.07 10.04 -8.82
C TRP A 97 -14.41 10.72 -8.54
N LYS A 98 -14.43 12.05 -8.45
CA LYS A 98 -15.67 12.83 -8.26
C LYS A 98 -16.70 12.49 -9.31
N ARG A 99 -16.29 12.41 -10.59
CA ARG A 99 -17.22 12.13 -11.68
C ARG A 99 -17.85 10.75 -11.53
N LEU A 100 -17.08 9.73 -11.17
CA LEU A 100 -17.62 8.39 -10.87
C LEU A 100 -18.61 8.44 -9.71
N VAL A 101 -18.23 9.04 -8.58
CA VAL A 101 -19.06 9.05 -7.38
C VAL A 101 -20.34 9.87 -7.58
N HIS A 102 -20.27 11.03 -8.24
CA HIS A 102 -21.46 11.82 -8.57
C HIS A 102 -22.42 11.08 -9.50
N LYS A 103 -21.91 10.31 -10.47
CA LYS A 103 -22.74 9.47 -11.33
C LYS A 103 -23.39 8.33 -10.55
N MET A 104 -22.66 7.68 -9.65
CA MET A 104 -23.22 6.66 -8.76
C MET A 104 -24.33 7.24 -7.86
N ALA A 105 -24.10 8.41 -7.27
CA ALA A 105 -25.09 9.11 -6.44
C ALA A 105 -26.38 9.41 -7.22
N TRP A 106 -26.23 9.95 -8.43
CA TRP A 106 -27.36 10.22 -9.31
C TRP A 106 -28.15 8.96 -9.66
N CYS A 107 -27.46 7.85 -9.97
CA CYS A 107 -28.13 6.58 -10.26
C CYS A 107 -28.89 6.04 -9.05
N LEU A 108 -28.29 6.09 -7.84
CA LEU A 108 -28.93 5.64 -6.61
C LEU A 108 -30.18 6.47 -6.25
N GLU A 109 -30.10 7.79 -6.39
CA GLU A 109 -31.24 8.69 -6.16
C GLU A 109 -32.39 8.36 -7.12
N ARG A 110 -32.08 8.14 -8.41
CA ARG A 110 -33.09 7.80 -9.42
C ARG A 110 -33.69 6.42 -9.23
N MET A 111 -32.88 5.45 -8.80
CA MET A 111 -33.31 4.09 -8.51
C MET A 111 -34.40 4.07 -7.43
N GLY A 112 -34.22 4.82 -6.32
CA GLY A 112 -35.18 4.86 -5.21
C GLY A 112 -36.57 5.41 -5.55
N GLY A 113 -36.72 6.13 -6.67
CA GLY A 113 -38.00 6.70 -7.13
C GLY A 113 -38.52 6.12 -8.45
N ALA A 114 -37.81 5.17 -9.07
CA ALA A 114 -38.13 4.67 -10.40
C ALA A 114 -39.13 3.49 -10.36
N PRO A 115 -40.17 3.48 -11.21
CA PRO A 115 -41.01 2.31 -11.37
C PRO A 115 -40.27 1.20 -12.14
N PHE A 116 -40.58 -0.06 -11.84
CA PHE A 116 -40.12 -1.20 -12.61
C PHE A 116 -40.54 -1.06 -14.10
N PRO A 117 -39.65 -1.35 -15.09
CA PRO A 117 -38.30 -1.94 -14.99
C PRO A 117 -37.15 -0.91 -15.00
N ARG A 118 -37.42 0.39 -14.82
CA ARG A 118 -36.37 1.43 -14.85
C ARG A 118 -35.36 1.29 -13.70
N GLU A 119 -35.78 0.72 -12.57
CA GLU A 119 -34.91 0.35 -11.46
C GLU A 119 -33.73 -0.53 -11.91
N ILE A 120 -34.01 -1.60 -12.67
CA ILE A 120 -33.00 -2.52 -13.22
C ILE A 120 -31.99 -1.77 -14.12
N HIS A 121 -32.44 -0.75 -14.85
CA HIS A 121 -31.54 0.04 -15.69
C HIS A 121 -30.53 0.82 -14.85
N PHE A 122 -30.97 1.48 -13.77
CA PHE A 122 -30.07 2.21 -12.87
C PHE A 122 -29.14 1.27 -12.09
N GLU A 123 -29.63 0.10 -11.68
CA GLU A 123 -28.81 -0.93 -11.05
C GLU A 123 -27.66 -1.38 -11.97
N ARG A 124 -27.95 -1.67 -13.24
CA ARG A 124 -26.92 -2.02 -14.24
C ARG A 124 -25.93 -0.87 -14.50
N GLN A 125 -26.40 0.38 -14.45
CA GLN A 125 -25.51 1.54 -14.56
C GLN A 125 -24.58 1.65 -13.35
N ILE A 126 -25.09 1.40 -12.13
CA ILE A 126 -24.25 1.35 -10.92
C ILE A 126 -23.22 0.23 -11.04
N GLU A 127 -23.60 -0.96 -11.48
CA GLU A 127 -22.68 -2.07 -11.71
C GLU A 127 -21.55 -1.69 -12.68
N ALA A 128 -21.90 -1.05 -13.80
CA ALA A 128 -20.92 -0.57 -14.77
C ALA A 128 -19.98 0.48 -14.16
N LEU A 129 -20.51 1.46 -13.42
CA LEU A 129 -19.71 2.50 -12.77
C LEU A 129 -18.76 1.93 -11.70
N VAL A 130 -19.22 0.94 -10.92
CA VAL A 130 -18.39 0.26 -9.91
C VAL A 130 -17.27 -0.54 -10.59
N ARG A 131 -17.56 -1.16 -11.74
CA ARG A 131 -16.52 -1.84 -12.53
C ARG A 131 -15.47 -0.86 -13.05
N GLU A 132 -15.88 0.27 -13.61
CA GLU A 132 -14.97 1.34 -14.05
C GLU A 132 -14.10 1.85 -12.89
N MET A 133 -14.69 2.02 -11.70
CA MET A 133 -13.97 2.38 -10.48
C MET A 133 -12.92 1.34 -10.08
N ILE A 134 -13.27 0.05 -10.13
CA ILE A 134 -12.34 -1.05 -9.81
C ILE A 134 -11.21 -1.12 -10.84
N GLU A 135 -11.50 -0.98 -12.13
CA GLU A 135 -10.48 -0.90 -13.19
C GLU A 135 -9.52 0.27 -12.97
N PHE A 136 -10.04 1.43 -12.56
CA PHE A 136 -9.21 2.58 -12.21
C PHE A 136 -8.29 2.29 -11.03
N TYR A 137 -8.80 1.66 -9.96
CA TYR A 137 -8.00 1.23 -8.83
C TYR A 137 -6.84 0.33 -9.26
N TRP A 138 -7.12 -0.68 -10.08
CA TRP A 138 -6.09 -1.60 -10.58
C TRP A 138 -5.06 -0.90 -11.46
N ALA A 139 -5.49 0.03 -12.31
CA ALA A 139 -4.55 0.82 -13.09
C ALA A 139 -3.62 1.65 -12.18
N LEU A 140 -4.14 2.25 -11.10
CA LEU A 140 -3.32 2.96 -10.12
C LEU A 140 -2.37 2.03 -9.36
N VAL A 141 -2.81 0.83 -8.97
CA VAL A 141 -1.95 -0.16 -8.31
C VAL A 141 -0.74 -0.48 -9.16
N ASP A 142 -0.97 -0.76 -10.44
CA ASP A 142 0.04 -1.29 -11.35
C ASP A 142 1.00 -0.22 -11.86
N TYR A 143 0.51 1.01 -12.05
CA TYR A 143 1.26 2.06 -12.75
C TYR A 143 1.47 3.34 -11.94
N ASN A 144 0.74 3.58 -10.85
CA ASN A 144 0.89 4.78 -10.02
C ASN A 144 0.49 4.56 -8.54
N PRO A 145 1.22 3.67 -7.82
CA PRO A 145 0.87 3.30 -6.44
C PRO A 145 1.01 4.46 -5.45
N THR A 146 1.87 5.45 -5.75
CA THR A 146 2.02 6.67 -4.96
C THR A 146 0.74 7.52 -4.97
N THR A 147 0.09 7.67 -6.13
CA THR A 147 -1.18 8.41 -6.20
C THR A 147 -2.30 7.64 -5.48
N LEU A 148 -2.29 6.31 -5.58
CA LEU A 148 -3.25 5.46 -4.85
C LEU A 148 -3.14 5.64 -3.33
N SER A 149 -1.92 5.74 -2.78
CA SER A 149 -1.73 5.88 -1.34
C SER A 149 -2.28 7.20 -0.79
N TRP A 150 -2.36 8.25 -1.61
CA TRP A 150 -2.92 9.54 -1.24
C TRP A 150 -4.45 9.61 -1.37
N LEU A 151 -5.08 8.76 -2.17
CA LEU A 151 -6.53 8.83 -2.42
C LEU A 151 -7.37 8.83 -1.12
N PRO A 152 -7.08 8.01 -0.09
CA PRO A 152 -7.79 8.08 1.19
C PRO A 152 -7.63 9.39 1.97
N SER A 153 -6.60 10.19 1.69
CA SER A 153 -6.25 11.41 2.45
C SER A 153 -6.43 12.70 1.66
N ILE A 154 -6.54 12.63 0.33
CA ILE A 154 -6.80 13.81 -0.51
C ILE A 154 -8.26 14.23 -0.35
N ASN A 155 -8.46 15.52 -0.06
CA ASN A 155 -9.74 16.17 -0.28
C ASN A 155 -9.97 16.23 -1.79
N VAL A 156 -10.80 15.35 -2.33
CA VAL A 156 -11.08 15.38 -3.77
C VAL A 156 -11.75 16.70 -4.13
N GLU A 157 -12.54 17.31 -3.24
CA GLU A 157 -13.19 18.60 -3.49
C GLU A 157 -12.23 19.76 -3.69
N ASP A 158 -11.13 19.78 -2.93
CA ASP A 158 -10.05 20.75 -3.06
C ASP A 158 -8.68 20.04 -2.98
N PRO A 159 -8.18 19.47 -4.09
CA PRO A 159 -6.94 18.70 -4.10
C PRO A 159 -5.69 19.58 -3.92
N SER A 160 -5.87 20.91 -3.97
CA SER A 160 -4.84 21.91 -3.70
C SER A 160 -4.71 22.27 -2.22
N ALA A 161 -5.72 21.95 -1.39
CA ALA A 161 -5.66 22.22 0.02
C ALA A 161 -4.56 21.38 0.69
N PRO A 162 -3.79 21.96 1.63
CA PRO A 162 -2.75 21.24 2.37
C PRO A 162 -3.38 20.19 3.29
N GLY A 163 -3.53 18.97 2.77
CA GLY A 163 -4.04 17.81 3.49
C GLY A 163 -5.47 17.97 4.02
N PRO A 164 -6.06 16.91 4.58
CA PRO A 164 -7.28 17.06 5.35
C PRO A 164 -6.89 17.88 6.59
N SER A 165 -7.34 19.13 6.67
CA SER A 165 -7.37 19.84 7.94
C SER A 165 -8.06 18.90 8.93
N THR A 166 -7.33 18.52 9.98
CA THR A 166 -7.62 17.45 10.96
C THR A 166 -8.94 17.59 11.74
N GLY A 167 -9.85 18.46 11.30
CA GLY A 167 -11.07 18.85 12.01
C GLY A 167 -12.23 17.87 11.87
N ASP A 168 -12.47 17.27 10.69
CA ASP A 168 -13.68 16.48 10.47
C ASP A 168 -13.34 15.02 10.15
N PRO A 169 -13.33 14.12 11.16
CA PRO A 169 -13.23 12.69 10.92
C PRO A 169 -14.43 12.23 10.08
N ARG A 170 -14.17 11.34 9.12
CA ARG A 170 -15.24 10.64 8.38
C ARG A 170 -16.18 9.95 9.36
N ASP A 171 -17.49 10.09 9.15
CA ASP A 171 -18.51 9.41 9.93
C ASP A 171 -18.64 7.94 9.48
N TRP A 172 -17.63 7.14 9.82
CA TRP A 172 -17.59 5.71 9.50
C TRP A 172 -18.84 4.94 9.96
N PRO A 173 -19.40 5.20 11.15
CA PRO A 173 -20.68 4.60 11.55
C PRO A 173 -21.82 4.87 10.57
N ALA A 174 -22.02 6.12 10.14
CA ALA A 174 -23.06 6.46 9.17
C ALA A 174 -22.81 5.83 7.78
N ILE A 175 -21.53 5.75 7.35
CA ILE A 175 -21.16 5.09 6.10
C ILE A 175 -21.52 3.60 6.16
N LEU A 176 -21.15 2.88 7.24
CA LEU A 176 -21.50 1.47 7.44
C LEU A 176 -23.00 1.24 7.45
N GLU A 177 -23.76 2.08 8.16
CA GLU A 177 -25.21 1.99 8.21
C GLU A 177 -25.81 2.16 6.80
N SER A 178 -25.32 3.12 6.01
CA SER A 178 -25.80 3.35 4.65
C SER A 178 -25.59 2.15 3.73
N MET A 179 -24.53 1.36 3.95
CA MET A 179 -24.23 0.19 3.14
C MET A 179 -25.26 -0.95 3.34
N LEU A 180 -26.08 -0.93 4.41
CA LEU A 180 -27.07 -1.97 4.68
C LEU A 180 -26.47 -3.39 4.57
N LEU A 181 -25.35 -3.63 5.25
CA LEU A 181 -24.71 -4.94 5.29
C LEU A 181 -25.62 -5.94 6.02
N SER A 182 -25.74 -7.16 5.48
CA SER A 182 -26.36 -8.26 6.24
C SER A 182 -25.46 -8.69 7.40
N GLU A 183 -26.03 -9.37 8.40
CA GLU A 183 -25.25 -9.89 9.53
C GLU A 183 -24.20 -10.91 9.05
N GLU A 184 -24.54 -11.73 8.06
CA GLU A 184 -23.61 -12.68 7.44
C GLU A 184 -22.49 -11.96 6.68
N GLN A 185 -22.81 -10.91 5.90
CA GLN A 185 -21.79 -10.11 5.23
C GLN A 185 -20.84 -9.44 6.23
N ALA A 186 -21.38 -8.90 7.33
CA ALA A 186 -20.57 -8.30 8.39
C ALA A 186 -19.62 -9.33 9.01
N LYS A 187 -20.08 -10.54 9.34
CA LYS A 187 -19.24 -11.64 9.85
C LYS A 187 -18.13 -12.01 8.87
N LEU A 188 -18.46 -12.18 7.59
CA LEU A 188 -17.48 -12.48 6.54
C LEU A 188 -16.42 -11.38 6.43
N LEU A 189 -16.82 -10.10 6.53
CA LEU A 189 -15.89 -8.97 6.47
C LEU A 189 -14.95 -8.91 7.67
N LEU A 190 -15.41 -9.31 8.84
CA LEU A 190 -14.59 -9.39 10.06
C LEU A 190 -13.58 -10.54 9.96
N GLU A 191 -13.98 -11.71 9.49
CA GLU A 191 -13.07 -12.82 9.20
C GLU A 191 -12.00 -12.43 8.19
N PHE A 192 -12.43 -11.79 7.10
CA PHE A 192 -11.57 -11.25 6.07
C PHE A 192 -10.56 -10.23 6.62
N ARG A 193 -11.01 -9.30 7.48
CA ARG A 193 -10.15 -8.34 8.16
C ARG A 193 -9.09 -9.03 9.01
N ARG A 194 -9.46 -10.02 9.82
CA ARG A 194 -8.51 -10.76 10.67
C ARG A 194 -7.41 -11.41 9.83
N GLU A 195 -7.80 -12.03 8.72
CA GLU A 195 -6.88 -12.70 7.81
C GLU A 195 -5.93 -11.70 7.12
N TRP A 196 -6.46 -10.57 6.65
CA TRP A 196 -5.65 -9.48 6.12
C TRP A 196 -4.61 -8.96 7.13
N LEU A 197 -5.05 -8.66 8.36
CA LEU A 197 -4.17 -8.13 9.40
C LEU A 197 -3.14 -9.18 9.85
N ARG A 198 -3.50 -10.47 9.82
CA ARG A 198 -2.57 -11.56 10.09
C ARG A 198 -1.44 -11.59 9.06
N GLU A 199 -1.77 -11.60 7.78
CA GLU A 199 -0.78 -11.60 6.69
C GLU A 199 0.08 -10.34 6.70
N THR A 200 -0.52 -9.18 6.96
CA THR A 200 0.21 -7.91 7.12
C THR A 200 1.19 -7.98 8.28
N GLY A 201 0.79 -8.53 9.43
CA GLY A 201 1.68 -8.70 10.58
C GLY A 201 2.86 -9.64 10.31
N LEU A 202 2.65 -10.71 9.53
CA LEU A 202 3.75 -11.60 9.11
C LEU A 202 4.75 -10.88 8.21
N LEU A 203 4.27 -10.13 7.21
CA LEU A 203 5.14 -9.35 6.32
C LEU A 203 5.90 -8.25 7.07
N MET A 204 5.28 -7.61 8.06
CA MET A 204 5.94 -6.63 8.92
C MET A 204 7.04 -7.26 9.78
N ALA A 205 6.81 -8.45 10.34
CA ALA A 205 7.83 -9.17 11.10
C ALA A 205 9.03 -9.58 10.23
N GLU A 206 8.75 -10.08 9.02
CA GLU A 206 9.80 -10.37 8.04
C GLU A 206 10.61 -9.11 7.71
N ARG A 207 9.94 -7.97 7.46
CA ARG A 207 10.61 -6.69 7.20
C ARG A 207 11.52 -6.27 8.35
N GLN A 208 11.03 -6.35 9.58
CA GLN A 208 11.82 -6.00 10.78
C GLN A 208 13.06 -6.91 10.90
N SER A 209 12.91 -8.21 10.63
CA SER A 209 14.03 -9.15 10.61
C SER A 209 15.07 -8.82 9.53
N LEU A 210 14.62 -8.47 8.32
CA LEU A 210 15.50 -8.07 7.22
C LEU A 210 16.24 -6.76 7.52
N LEU A 211 15.56 -5.78 8.12
CA LEU A 211 16.19 -4.52 8.53
C LEU A 211 17.21 -4.73 9.66
N ALA A 212 16.88 -5.54 10.67
CA ALA A 212 17.83 -5.90 11.72
C ALA A 212 19.07 -6.63 11.16
N ARG A 213 18.88 -7.50 10.16
CA ARG A 213 19.99 -8.15 9.45
C ARG A 213 20.85 -7.13 8.71
N LEU A 214 20.23 -6.16 8.03
CA LEU A 214 20.95 -5.09 7.34
C LEU A 214 21.78 -4.26 8.33
N GLU A 215 21.20 -3.82 9.44
CA GLU A 215 21.88 -3.09 10.52
C GLU A 215 23.07 -3.89 11.07
N SER A 216 22.94 -5.21 11.23
CA SER A 216 24.03 -6.06 11.71
C SER A 216 25.22 -6.21 10.75
N ILE A 217 25.07 -5.85 9.46
CA ILE A 217 26.17 -5.87 8.47
C ILE A 217 27.04 -4.61 8.63
N ASP A 218 26.45 -3.48 9.03
CA ASP A 218 27.10 -2.17 9.15
C ASP A 218 27.99 -2.07 10.42
N ASP A 219 27.70 -2.89 11.44
CA ASP A 219 28.44 -2.89 12.72
C ASP A 219 29.85 -3.54 12.64
N ILE A 220 30.24 -4.09 11.49
CA ILE A 220 31.51 -4.80 11.32
C ILE A 220 32.58 -3.81 10.83
N GLU A 221 33.23 -3.12 11.78
CA GLU A 221 34.47 -2.38 11.54
C GLU A 221 35.62 -3.37 11.27
N GLU A 222 35.89 -3.80 10.02
CA GLU A 222 37.19 -4.45 9.74
C GLU A 222 37.53 -4.65 8.24
N GLY A 223 38.70 -4.12 7.83
CA GLY A 223 39.52 -4.61 6.71
C GLY A 223 39.00 -4.44 5.28
N VAL A 224 39.86 -3.94 4.38
CA VAL A 224 39.58 -3.82 2.92
C VAL A 224 39.18 -5.17 2.28
N GLU A 225 39.63 -6.30 2.85
CA GLU A 225 39.34 -7.65 2.34
C GLU A 225 37.90 -8.12 2.61
N PHE A 226 37.24 -7.65 3.67
CA PHE A 226 35.86 -8.02 3.97
C PHE A 226 34.85 -7.11 3.27
N ALA A 227 35.24 -5.89 2.91
CA ALA A 227 34.35 -4.89 2.30
C ALA A 227 33.54 -5.43 1.09
N SER A 228 34.14 -6.27 0.23
CA SER A 228 33.43 -6.83 -0.93
C SER A 228 32.32 -7.81 -0.53
N SER A 229 32.54 -8.63 0.49
CA SER A 229 31.54 -9.60 0.96
C SER A 229 30.37 -8.91 1.66
N HIS A 230 30.64 -7.82 2.39
CA HIS A 230 29.60 -7.02 3.06
C HIS A 230 28.71 -6.29 2.07
N LEU A 231 29.30 -5.72 1.01
CA LEU A 231 28.54 -5.07 -0.06
C LEU A 231 27.64 -6.05 -0.81
N GLU A 232 28.12 -7.26 -1.09
CA GLU A 232 27.31 -8.29 -1.74
C GLU A 232 26.13 -8.72 -0.85
N GLU A 233 26.39 -8.96 0.44
CA GLU A 233 25.36 -9.37 1.39
C GLU A 233 24.33 -8.26 1.65
N SER A 234 24.78 -7.01 1.84
CA SER A 234 23.91 -5.84 1.94
C SER A 234 23.03 -5.69 0.70
N GLY A 235 23.62 -5.85 -0.50
CA GLY A 235 22.87 -5.87 -1.76
C GLY A 235 21.77 -6.95 -1.77
N ARG A 236 22.07 -8.18 -1.35
CA ARG A 236 21.08 -9.26 -1.27
C ARG A 236 19.96 -8.96 -0.28
N VAL A 237 20.28 -8.46 0.91
CA VAL A 237 19.28 -8.10 1.93
C VAL A 237 18.39 -6.95 1.44
N MET A 238 18.96 -5.95 0.76
CA MET A 238 18.21 -4.85 0.16
C MET A 238 17.21 -5.33 -0.90
N GLU A 239 17.58 -6.32 -1.73
CA GLU A 239 16.65 -6.94 -2.66
C GLU A 239 15.50 -7.66 -1.94
N LEU A 240 15.78 -8.35 -0.82
CA LEU A 240 14.74 -8.99 0.00
C LEU A 240 13.80 -7.94 0.64
N VAL A 241 14.34 -6.84 1.15
CA VAL A 241 13.53 -5.72 1.68
C VAL A 241 12.62 -5.14 0.60
N ARG A 242 13.12 -5.01 -0.64
CA ARG A 242 12.32 -4.55 -1.78
C ARG A 242 11.23 -5.55 -2.14
N GLY A 243 11.56 -6.84 -2.17
CA GLY A 243 10.60 -7.93 -2.40
C GLY A 243 9.48 -7.93 -1.35
N ASN A 244 9.82 -7.81 -0.07
CA ASN A 244 8.85 -7.71 1.02
C ASN A 244 7.97 -6.45 0.92
N ALA A 245 8.55 -5.29 0.56
CA ALA A 245 7.79 -4.06 0.32
C ALA A 245 6.73 -4.24 -0.77
N HIS A 246 7.13 -4.88 -1.88
CA HIS A 246 6.23 -5.20 -2.98
C HIS A 246 5.15 -6.20 -2.57
N ALA A 247 5.51 -7.22 -1.80
CA ALA A 247 4.58 -8.20 -1.26
C ALA A 247 3.50 -7.55 -0.37
N MET A 248 3.86 -6.59 0.49
CA MET A 248 2.88 -5.82 1.28
C MET A 248 1.94 -4.98 0.42
N HIS A 249 2.46 -4.31 -0.62
CA HIS A 249 1.64 -3.54 -1.56
C HIS A 249 0.60 -4.42 -2.25
N ILE A 250 1.02 -5.60 -2.73
CA ILE A 250 0.12 -6.55 -3.39
C ILE A 250 -0.88 -7.13 -2.41
N CYS A 251 -0.45 -7.52 -1.20
CA CYS A 251 -1.36 -7.96 -0.15
C CYS A 251 -2.46 -6.93 0.08
N ARG A 252 -2.10 -5.67 0.38
CA ARG A 252 -3.09 -4.57 0.55
C ARG A 252 -4.02 -4.45 -0.64
N THR A 253 -3.48 -4.47 -1.85
CA THR A 253 -4.30 -4.32 -3.07
C THR A 253 -5.28 -5.46 -3.25
N PHE A 254 -4.81 -6.70 -3.08
CA PHE A 254 -5.64 -7.90 -3.16
C PHE A 254 -6.84 -7.80 -2.22
N TYR A 255 -6.59 -7.47 -0.94
CA TYR A 255 -7.67 -7.37 0.04
C TYR A 255 -8.64 -6.21 -0.28
N ILE A 256 -8.14 -5.06 -0.73
CA ILE A 256 -9.03 -3.95 -1.14
C ILE A 256 -9.89 -4.37 -2.36
N SER A 257 -9.30 -5.00 -3.37
CA SER A 257 -10.03 -5.45 -4.56
C SER A 257 -11.07 -6.51 -4.20
N TYR A 258 -10.67 -7.55 -3.47
CA TYR A 258 -11.54 -8.65 -3.09
C TYR A 258 -12.77 -8.17 -2.31
N ALA A 259 -12.58 -7.21 -1.40
CA ALA A 259 -13.71 -6.59 -0.71
C ALA A 259 -14.70 -5.92 -1.68
N ASN A 260 -14.19 -5.15 -2.66
CA ASN A 260 -15.02 -4.41 -3.62
C ASN A 260 -15.65 -5.28 -4.71
N THR A 261 -15.03 -6.41 -5.07
CA THR A 261 -15.52 -7.29 -6.14
C THR A 261 -16.40 -8.42 -5.65
N THR A 262 -16.14 -8.94 -4.44
CA THR A 262 -16.67 -10.23 -4.02
C THR A 262 -17.55 -10.12 -2.78
N MET A 263 -17.17 -9.24 -1.85
CA MET A 263 -17.85 -9.20 -0.55
C MET A 263 -19.12 -8.33 -0.59
N TRP A 264 -19.10 -7.24 -1.36
CA TRP A 264 -20.13 -6.19 -1.34
C TRP A 264 -20.82 -6.17 -2.71
N SER A 265 -22.13 -5.92 -2.72
CA SER A 265 -22.84 -5.71 -3.98
C SER A 265 -22.44 -4.37 -4.62
N PRO A 266 -22.64 -4.19 -5.94
CA PRO A 266 -22.33 -2.91 -6.59
C PRO A 266 -23.05 -1.71 -5.95
N ILE A 267 -24.29 -1.91 -5.47
CA ILE A 267 -25.05 -0.88 -4.75
C ILE A 267 -24.34 -0.51 -3.44
N GLN A 268 -23.83 -1.50 -2.69
CA GLN A 268 -23.09 -1.27 -1.45
C GLN A 268 -21.76 -0.54 -1.71
N SER A 269 -21.03 -0.93 -2.75
CA SER A 269 -19.78 -0.26 -3.18
C SER A 269 -20.03 1.19 -3.61
N ALA A 270 -21.14 1.47 -4.29
CA ALA A 270 -21.54 2.82 -4.64
C ALA A 270 -21.85 3.67 -3.40
N ARG A 271 -22.64 3.16 -2.46
CA ARG A 271 -22.97 3.87 -1.21
C ARG A 271 -21.73 4.16 -0.38
N TYR A 272 -20.82 3.19 -0.27
CA TYR A 272 -19.54 3.36 0.37
C TYR A 272 -18.72 4.51 -0.26
N SER A 273 -18.59 4.50 -1.59
CA SER A 273 -17.82 5.51 -2.33
C SER A 273 -18.40 6.91 -2.17
N ILE A 274 -19.73 7.03 -2.14
CA ILE A 274 -20.44 8.29 -1.90
C ILE A 274 -20.24 8.77 -0.46
N GLY A 275 -20.41 7.88 0.51
CA GLY A 275 -20.23 8.20 1.93
C GLY A 275 -18.81 8.64 2.27
N CYS A 276 -17.80 8.26 1.47
CA CYS A 276 -16.43 8.68 1.67
C CYS A 276 -16.14 10.12 1.24
N LEU A 277 -16.96 10.74 0.39
CA LEU A 277 -16.75 12.12 -0.03
C LEU A 277 -16.77 13.08 1.17
N PRO A 278 -15.85 14.07 1.22
CA PRO A 278 -14.97 14.52 0.14
C PRO A 278 -13.61 13.80 0.08
N MET A 279 -13.39 12.72 0.81
CA MET A 279 -12.16 11.92 0.72
C MET A 279 -12.35 10.74 -0.26
N GLY A 280 -11.25 10.13 -0.69
CA GLY A 280 -11.30 8.80 -1.31
C GLY A 280 -11.58 7.70 -0.28
N PRO A 281 -12.00 6.50 -0.71
CA PRO A 281 -12.40 5.43 0.20
C PRO A 281 -11.20 4.85 0.94
N ASP A 282 -11.45 4.42 2.18
CA ASP A 282 -10.48 3.81 3.08
C ASP A 282 -11.06 2.54 3.69
N THR A 283 -10.84 1.42 3.00
CA THR A 283 -11.44 0.14 3.39
C THR A 283 -10.87 -0.35 4.72
N THR A 284 -9.62 0.01 5.04
CA THR A 284 -9.01 -0.32 6.33
C THR A 284 -9.75 0.37 7.47
N SER A 285 -9.99 1.67 7.35
CA SER A 285 -10.70 2.44 8.38
C SER A 285 -12.16 2.01 8.51
N LEU A 286 -12.83 1.70 7.39
CA LEU A 286 -14.20 1.19 7.42
C LEU A 286 -14.32 -0.16 8.12
N LEU A 287 -13.43 -1.11 7.80
CA LEU A 287 -13.37 -2.41 8.47
C LEU A 287 -12.97 -2.30 9.94
N ALA A 288 -12.12 -1.35 10.30
CA ALA A 288 -11.80 -1.07 11.70
C ALA A 288 -13.02 -0.54 12.47
N CYS A 289 -13.85 0.30 11.85
CA CYS A 289 -15.10 0.75 12.44
C CYS A 289 -16.10 -0.40 12.63
N LEU A 290 -16.22 -1.30 11.64
CA LEU A 290 -17.07 -2.47 11.75
C LEU A 290 -16.59 -3.39 12.89
N ALA A 291 -15.28 -3.60 12.99
CA ALA A 291 -14.66 -4.38 14.05
C ALA A 291 -14.95 -3.82 15.45
N ASP A 292 -14.87 -2.50 15.63
CA ASP A 292 -15.20 -1.82 16.89
C ASP A 292 -16.66 -2.03 17.30
N GLN A 293 -17.61 -1.89 16.36
CA GLN A 293 -19.04 -2.15 16.61
C GLN A 293 -19.34 -3.58 17.06
N HIS A 294 -18.49 -4.53 16.66
CA HIS A 294 -18.60 -5.95 17.02
C HIS A 294 -17.68 -6.38 18.18
N GLY A 295 -16.97 -5.45 18.82
CA GLY A 295 -16.10 -5.73 19.96
C GLY A 295 -14.87 -6.58 19.61
N GLU A 296 -14.34 -6.45 18.39
CA GLU A 296 -13.09 -7.10 18.01
C GLU A 296 -11.86 -6.41 18.63
N PRO A 297 -10.72 -7.12 18.74
CA PRO A 297 -9.46 -6.51 19.13
C PRO A 297 -9.04 -5.37 18.17
N PRO A 298 -8.34 -4.34 18.69
CA PRO A 298 -7.83 -3.24 17.87
C PRO A 298 -6.84 -3.76 16.83
N THR A 299 -6.72 -3.03 15.72
CA THR A 299 -5.85 -3.39 14.58
C THR A 299 -4.40 -3.67 15.00
N GLU A 300 -3.85 -2.84 15.89
CA GLU A 300 -2.48 -2.98 16.40
C GLU A 300 -2.26 -4.33 17.11
N GLU A 301 -3.23 -4.77 17.93
CA GLU A 301 -3.12 -6.02 18.66
C GLU A 301 -3.08 -7.24 17.72
N LEU A 302 -3.94 -7.26 16.69
CA LEU A 302 -3.98 -8.34 15.71
C LEU A 302 -2.69 -8.43 14.89
N ILE A 303 -2.17 -7.29 14.44
CA ILE A 303 -0.88 -7.21 13.72
C ILE A 303 0.25 -7.71 14.63
N MET A 304 0.33 -7.23 15.87
CA MET A 304 1.38 -7.63 16.80
C MET A 304 1.32 -9.11 17.16
N ARG A 305 0.12 -9.68 17.30
CA ARG A 305 -0.07 -11.12 17.54
C ARG A 305 0.47 -11.94 16.37
N ALA A 306 0.16 -11.55 15.14
CA ALA A 306 0.65 -12.24 13.95
C ALA A 306 2.17 -12.06 13.77
N ALA A 307 2.69 -10.86 14.00
CA ALA A 307 4.13 -10.58 13.94
C ALA A 307 4.93 -11.46 14.92
N ARG A 308 4.44 -11.64 16.14
CA ARG A 308 5.05 -12.53 17.14
C ARG A 308 5.09 -14.00 16.68
N LEU A 309 4.05 -14.47 15.99
CA LEU A 309 4.02 -15.83 15.43
C LEU A 309 5.05 -15.98 14.31
N GLY A 310 5.17 -14.98 13.42
CA GLY A 310 6.16 -14.99 12.35
C GLY A 310 7.61 -15.00 12.86
N ALA A 311 7.88 -14.25 13.94
CA ALA A 311 9.21 -14.21 14.57
C ALA A 311 9.66 -15.57 15.14
N VAL A 312 8.72 -16.40 15.61
CA VAL A 312 9.04 -17.75 16.12
C VAL A 312 9.40 -18.70 14.98
N THR A 313 8.73 -18.58 13.83
CA THR A 313 9.00 -19.42 12.65
C THR A 313 10.33 -19.08 11.98
N LEU A 314 10.71 -17.79 11.97
CA LEU A 314 11.98 -17.30 11.42
C LEU A 314 13.15 -17.42 12.41
N GLY A 315 13.08 -18.37 13.35
CA GLY A 315 14.08 -18.57 14.40
C GLY A 315 15.52 -18.56 13.86
N PRO A 316 16.51 -18.18 14.71
CA PRO A 316 17.87 -17.88 14.26
C PRO A 316 18.37 -19.04 13.43
N HIS A 317 18.60 -18.79 12.14
CA HIS A 317 19.24 -19.75 11.25
C HIS A 317 20.48 -20.23 11.99
N PRO A 318 20.55 -21.49 12.46
CA PRO A 318 21.71 -21.98 13.16
C PRO A 318 22.85 -21.80 12.17
N GLY A 319 23.80 -20.95 12.55
CA GLY A 319 24.90 -20.57 11.68
C GLY A 319 25.45 -21.81 11.04
N VAL A 320 25.56 -21.78 9.71
CA VAL A 320 26.35 -22.74 8.95
C VAL A 320 27.80 -22.52 9.41
N SER A 321 28.15 -23.11 10.55
CA SER A 321 29.51 -23.28 10.99
C SER A 321 30.18 -24.17 9.96
N SER A 322 31.09 -23.60 9.17
CA SER A 322 31.79 -24.23 8.06
C SER A 322 32.84 -25.27 8.49
N ASP A 323 32.66 -25.90 9.66
CA ASP A 323 33.53 -26.99 10.11
C ASP A 323 32.88 -28.31 9.74
N GLY A 324 33.21 -28.80 8.54
CA GLY A 324 32.78 -30.10 8.07
C GLY A 324 33.32 -31.25 8.93
N PRO A 325 32.65 -32.41 8.84
CA PRO A 325 33.40 -33.60 8.49
C PRO A 325 32.80 -34.30 7.27
N THR A 326 33.70 -34.71 6.40
CA THR A 326 33.46 -35.63 5.28
C THR A 326 32.96 -36.99 5.77
N ALA A 327 31.75 -37.41 5.37
CA ALA A 327 31.34 -38.82 5.22
C ALA A 327 30.01 -38.84 4.44
N SER A 328 29.99 -39.31 3.19
CA SER A 328 29.89 -40.73 2.76
C SER A 328 28.43 -41.13 2.50
N ALA A 329 28.19 -41.56 1.27
CA ALA A 329 26.91 -41.96 0.69
C ALA A 329 26.27 -43.16 1.40
N ALA A 330 24.94 -43.13 1.56
CA ALA A 330 23.99 -44.21 1.22
C ALA A 330 22.53 -43.83 1.54
N ASP A 331 21.65 -44.27 0.66
CA ASP A 331 20.19 -44.49 0.72
C ASP A 331 19.16 -43.36 0.51
N PRO A 332 18.25 -43.53 -0.49
CA PRO A 332 17.00 -42.81 -0.64
C PRO A 332 15.82 -43.67 -0.17
N ASP A 333 15.06 -43.23 0.82
CA ASP A 333 13.62 -43.49 0.90
C ASP A 333 13.00 -42.74 2.08
N ILE A 334 11.70 -42.51 1.98
CA ILE A 334 10.74 -41.95 2.96
C ILE A 334 10.24 -40.54 2.60
N CYS A 335 9.22 -40.54 1.74
CA CYS A 335 8.13 -39.57 1.72
C CYS A 335 7.14 -39.85 2.88
N GLY A 336 6.53 -38.79 3.42
CA GLY A 336 5.25 -38.88 4.14
C GLY A 336 5.26 -38.28 5.54
N GLY A 337 4.65 -37.10 5.70
CA GLY A 337 4.45 -36.48 7.00
C GLY A 337 3.57 -35.23 6.94
N THR A 338 2.27 -35.45 6.78
CA THR A 338 1.22 -34.44 7.02
C THR A 338 1.14 -34.13 8.52
N ALA A 339 1.30 -32.86 8.89
CA ALA A 339 1.06 -32.39 10.26
C ALA A 339 -0.30 -31.69 10.33
N THR A 340 -1.32 -32.45 10.71
CA THR A 340 -2.58 -31.96 11.29
C THR A 340 -2.48 -32.05 12.81
N ASP A 341 -3.13 -31.09 13.48
CA ASP A 341 -3.54 -31.07 14.89
C ASP A 341 -2.47 -30.91 15.98
N ALA A 342 -2.46 -29.73 16.60
CA ALA A 342 -2.79 -29.57 18.03
C ALA A 342 -2.68 -28.08 18.43
N VAL A 343 -3.76 -27.49 18.95
CA VAL A 343 -3.85 -26.99 20.35
C VAL A 343 -5.32 -26.64 20.61
N SER A 344 -5.96 -27.47 21.42
CA SER A 344 -7.24 -27.23 22.07
C SER A 344 -7.05 -26.46 23.38
N CYS A 345 -7.94 -25.47 23.60
CA CYS A 345 -8.59 -25.05 24.84
C CYS A 345 -7.76 -24.85 26.12
N LEU A 346 -7.87 -23.65 26.71
CA LEU A 346 -8.13 -23.49 28.16
C LEU A 346 -8.52 -22.03 28.49
N GLY A 347 -9.67 -21.87 29.16
CA GLY A 347 -9.76 -21.03 30.36
C GLY A 347 -10.56 -19.74 30.28
N ASP A 348 -11.84 -19.83 30.62
CA ASP A 348 -12.68 -18.72 31.09
C ASP A 348 -12.08 -18.01 32.32
N ALA A 349 -12.14 -16.68 32.34
CA ALA A 349 -12.19 -15.91 33.57
C ALA A 349 -12.98 -14.61 33.34
N ALA A 350 -14.20 -14.58 33.89
CA ALA A 350 -15.03 -13.41 34.00
C ALA A 350 -14.39 -12.37 34.92
N THR A 351 -14.36 -11.10 34.51
CA THR A 351 -14.39 -9.96 35.42
C THR A 351 -15.16 -8.81 34.79
N SER A 352 -16.28 -8.47 35.45
CA SER A 352 -17.08 -7.28 35.19
C SER A 352 -16.27 -6.02 35.51
N ALA A 353 -16.21 -5.07 34.57
CA ALA A 353 -15.88 -3.69 34.88
C ALA A 353 -16.71 -2.74 34.00
N ALA A 354 -17.22 -1.70 34.65
CA ALA A 354 -18.30 -0.85 34.20
C ALA A 354 -17.94 0.02 32.99
N ARG A 355 -18.96 0.24 32.15
CA ARG A 355 -19.05 1.30 31.13
C ARG A 355 -18.69 2.67 31.73
N ALA A 356 -17.70 3.31 31.14
CA ALA A 356 -17.57 4.77 31.14
C ALA A 356 -17.43 5.23 29.70
N ASN A 357 -18.46 5.95 29.26
CA ASN A 357 -18.57 6.62 27.98
C ASN A 357 -17.77 7.93 28.07
N ALA A 358 -16.72 8.12 27.26
CA ALA A 358 -16.19 9.42 26.82
C ALA A 358 -14.83 9.25 26.12
N GLY A 359 -14.71 9.78 24.90
CA GLY A 359 -13.42 10.08 24.29
C GLY A 359 -13.40 9.77 22.82
N ALA A 360 -13.52 10.80 21.98
CA ALA A 360 -13.16 10.74 20.58
C ALA A 360 -11.69 10.28 20.45
N VAL A 361 -11.50 9.01 20.13
CA VAL A 361 -10.18 8.45 19.79
C VAL A 361 -10.06 8.57 18.28
N ALA A 362 -9.22 9.50 17.83
CA ALA A 362 -8.82 9.59 16.44
C ALA A 362 -8.21 8.24 16.02
N SER A 363 -8.84 7.55 15.07
CA SER A 363 -8.35 6.33 14.42
C SER A 363 -7.21 6.62 13.43
N SER A 364 -6.31 7.54 13.76
CA SER A 364 -5.17 7.93 12.91
C SER A 364 -4.01 6.92 12.92
N GLY A 365 -4.14 5.78 13.61
CA GLY A 365 -3.09 4.77 13.72
C GLY A 365 -2.92 3.86 12.49
N ALA A 366 -3.93 3.72 11.62
CA ALA A 366 -3.82 2.86 10.44
C ALA A 366 -3.12 3.53 9.25
N GLY A 367 -3.12 4.87 9.18
CA GLY A 367 -2.48 5.64 8.11
C GLY A 367 -0.95 5.74 8.23
N ALA A 368 -0.42 5.72 9.46
CA ALA A 368 1.02 5.84 9.71
C ALA A 368 1.85 4.60 9.30
N LEU A 369 1.20 3.44 9.12
CA LEU A 369 1.88 2.22 8.63
C LEU A 369 2.30 2.33 7.15
N SER A 370 1.64 3.21 6.37
CA SER A 370 1.96 3.45 4.95
C SER A 370 3.15 4.39 4.73
N ASP A 371 3.45 5.29 5.67
CA ASP A 371 4.45 6.35 5.48
C ASP A 371 5.89 5.89 5.74
N ILE A 372 6.10 4.72 6.33
CA ILE A 372 7.45 4.23 6.70
C ILE A 372 8.21 3.59 5.51
N GLY A 373 7.65 3.49 4.29
CA GLY A 373 8.36 2.74 3.24
C GLY A 373 8.11 3.03 1.77
N ALA A 374 7.36 4.06 1.38
CA ALA A 374 7.03 4.29 -0.05
C ALA A 374 7.89 5.35 -0.76
N ASN A 375 8.59 6.24 -0.03
CA ASN A 375 9.21 7.42 -0.64
C ASN A 375 10.66 7.26 -1.15
N SER A 376 11.28 6.08 -1.08
CA SER A 376 12.74 5.96 -1.39
C SER A 376 13.16 4.83 -2.33
N CYS A 377 12.25 4.18 -3.07
CA CYS A 377 12.60 2.99 -3.86
C CYS A 377 12.13 3.03 -5.33
N ASN A 378 12.08 4.19 -5.98
CA ASN A 378 11.84 4.26 -7.43
C ASN A 378 13.17 4.42 -8.19
N GLY A 379 13.76 3.28 -8.54
CA GLY A 379 14.89 3.18 -9.44
C GLY A 379 14.91 1.81 -10.13
N ALA A 380 14.77 1.83 -11.46
CA ALA A 380 14.89 0.71 -12.42
C ALA A 380 13.80 -0.38 -12.41
N ASN A 381 12.86 -0.26 -13.36
CA ASN A 381 12.04 -1.37 -13.83
C ASN A 381 12.92 -2.39 -14.56
N SER A 382 13.00 -3.62 -14.04
CA SER A 382 13.50 -4.78 -14.80
C SER A 382 12.32 -5.68 -15.14
N GLY A 383 11.96 -5.75 -16.42
CA GLY A 383 10.91 -6.62 -16.92
C GLY A 383 11.34 -8.08 -16.89
N ALA A 384 10.74 -8.88 -16.00
CA ALA A 384 10.82 -10.34 -16.05
C ALA A 384 9.73 -10.86 -16.99
N SER A 385 10.12 -11.36 -18.16
CA SER A 385 9.24 -12.10 -19.06
C SER A 385 9.04 -13.53 -18.56
N ALA A 386 7.82 -13.90 -18.16
CA ALA A 386 7.47 -15.28 -17.83
C ALA A 386 6.92 -15.99 -19.07
N SER A 387 7.59 -17.08 -19.48
CA SER A 387 7.17 -17.98 -20.55
C SER A 387 5.97 -18.84 -20.13
N SER A 388 4.92 -18.86 -20.94
CA SER A 388 3.70 -19.64 -20.73
C SER A 388 3.89 -21.14 -21.04
N GLY A 389 3.70 -22.00 -20.05
CA GLY A 389 3.46 -23.43 -20.21
C GLY A 389 2.20 -23.82 -19.44
N ALA A 390 1.14 -24.20 -20.15
CA ALA A 390 -0.14 -24.60 -19.55
C ALA A 390 -0.16 -26.10 -19.23
N PRO A 391 -0.66 -26.51 -18.06
CA PRO A 391 -1.29 -27.81 -17.90
C PRO A 391 -2.80 -27.68 -17.65
N SER A 392 -3.55 -28.47 -18.40
CA SER A 392 -4.97 -28.74 -18.20
C SER A 392 -5.17 -29.70 -17.02
N ASN A 393 -5.85 -29.25 -15.97
CA ASN A 393 -6.66 -30.14 -15.13
C ASN A 393 -7.70 -29.33 -14.35
N THR A 394 -8.94 -29.77 -14.47
CA THR A 394 -10.13 -29.19 -13.86
C THR A 394 -10.39 -29.85 -12.51
N ASP A 395 -10.13 -29.13 -11.43
CA ASP A 395 -10.80 -29.27 -10.13
C ASP A 395 -10.77 -27.89 -9.44
N LEU A 396 -11.95 -27.34 -9.16
CA LEU A 396 -12.14 -26.04 -8.51
C LEU A 396 -11.91 -26.15 -7.00
N PRO A 397 -11.02 -25.34 -6.38
CA PRO A 397 -11.03 -25.17 -4.94
C PRO A 397 -12.04 -24.07 -4.56
N SER A 398 -12.85 -24.36 -3.54
CA SER A 398 -13.61 -23.37 -2.79
C SER A 398 -12.70 -22.23 -2.33
N CYS A 399 -12.91 -21.02 -2.86
CA CYS A 399 -12.11 -19.84 -2.53
C CYS A 399 -12.49 -19.29 -1.14
N ILE A 400 -12.16 -20.06 -0.10
CA ILE A 400 -11.91 -19.50 1.24
C ILE A 400 -10.69 -18.60 1.09
N ALA A 401 -10.63 -17.45 1.80
CA ALA A 401 -9.46 -16.58 1.83
C ALA A 401 -8.19 -17.40 2.10
N GLY A 402 -7.52 -17.80 1.04
CA GLY A 402 -6.41 -18.73 0.99
C GLY A 402 -5.20 -18.03 0.42
N ASP A 403 -4.02 -18.55 0.77
CA ASP A 403 -2.68 -18.02 0.52
C ASP A 403 -2.60 -17.13 -0.73
N TRP A 404 -2.75 -15.81 -0.55
CA TRP A 404 -2.62 -14.81 -1.61
C TRP A 404 -1.28 -14.92 -2.33
N ARG A 405 -0.26 -15.56 -1.72
CA ARG A 405 1.01 -15.92 -2.36
C ARG A 405 0.83 -16.88 -3.54
N GLN A 406 -0.20 -17.74 -3.54
CA GLN A 406 -0.55 -18.58 -4.68
C GLN A 406 -1.19 -17.78 -5.81
N ALA A 407 -1.92 -16.71 -5.48
CA ALA A 407 -2.45 -15.76 -6.46
C ALA A 407 -1.36 -14.95 -7.19
N PHE A 408 -0.06 -15.17 -6.90
CA PHE A 408 1.05 -14.65 -7.72
C PHE A 408 1.42 -15.54 -8.89
N THR A 409 1.01 -16.81 -8.87
CA THR A 409 1.25 -17.70 -10.02
C THR A 409 0.28 -17.39 -11.17
N THR A 410 -0.84 -16.72 -10.88
CA THR A 410 -1.86 -16.31 -11.84
C THR A 410 -2.07 -14.80 -11.67
N PRO A 411 -1.87 -13.95 -12.69
CA PRO A 411 -2.06 -12.50 -12.53
C PRO A 411 -3.42 -12.20 -11.90
N LEU A 412 -3.49 -11.33 -10.89
CA LEU A 412 -4.76 -11.00 -10.20
C LEU A 412 -5.86 -10.56 -11.18
N ARG A 413 -5.47 -9.91 -12.29
CA ARG A 413 -6.37 -9.59 -13.41
C ARG A 413 -7.00 -10.82 -14.07
N VAL A 414 -6.29 -11.95 -14.16
CA VAL A 414 -6.81 -13.22 -14.71
C VAL A 414 -7.83 -13.85 -13.76
N LEU A 415 -7.62 -13.79 -12.44
CA LEU A 415 -8.61 -14.24 -11.46
C LEU A 415 -9.91 -13.41 -11.55
N HIS A 416 -9.79 -12.09 -11.75
CA HIS A 416 -10.96 -11.21 -11.91
C HIS A 416 -11.63 -11.29 -13.30
N ALA A 417 -10.87 -11.52 -14.37
CA ALA A 417 -11.41 -11.72 -15.72
C ALA A 417 -12.18 -13.04 -15.84
N TRP A 418 -11.83 -14.05 -15.04
CA TRP A 418 -12.49 -15.35 -15.07
C TRP A 418 -13.91 -15.28 -14.50
N ASP A 419 -14.11 -14.54 -13.41
CA ASP A 419 -15.41 -14.44 -12.74
C ASP A 419 -16.43 -13.63 -13.56
N SER A 420 -15.95 -12.61 -14.29
CA SER A 420 -16.78 -11.80 -15.19
C SER A 420 -17.19 -12.52 -16.49
N GLY A 421 -16.62 -13.70 -16.78
CA GLY A 421 -16.94 -14.52 -17.95
C GLY A 421 -18.07 -15.55 -17.75
N GLN A 422 -18.45 -15.92 -16.52
CA GLN A 422 -19.38 -17.03 -16.27
C GLN A 422 -20.89 -16.65 -16.34
N SER A 423 -21.24 -15.37 -16.47
CA SER A 423 -22.65 -14.94 -16.54
C SER A 423 -23.32 -15.12 -17.92
N LYS A 424 -22.56 -15.43 -18.99
CA LYS A 424 -23.12 -15.64 -20.34
C LYS A 424 -23.22 -17.13 -20.67
N GLY A 425 -24.30 -17.80 -20.27
CA GLY A 425 -24.54 -19.12 -20.84
C GLY A 425 -25.56 -20.05 -20.20
N LEU A 426 -26.70 -19.57 -19.68
CA LEU A 426 -27.86 -20.45 -19.46
C LEU A 426 -29.14 -19.72 -19.87
N HIS A 427 -29.46 -19.79 -21.17
CA HIS A 427 -30.83 -19.63 -21.63
C HIS A 427 -31.52 -21.00 -21.55
N PRO A 428 -32.68 -21.12 -20.89
CA PRO A 428 -33.49 -22.33 -20.99
C PRO A 428 -34.20 -22.32 -22.35
N GLY A 429 -33.99 -23.38 -23.13
CA GLY A 429 -34.88 -23.77 -24.23
C GLY A 429 -36.09 -24.54 -23.73
#